data_AF-A0A8T6PFB3-F1
#
_entry.id   AF-A0A8T6PFB3-F1
#
_cell.length_a   1.000
_cell.length_b   1.000
_cell.length_c   1.000
_cell.angle_alpha   90.00
_cell.angle_beta   90.00
_cell.angle_gamma   90.00
#
_symmetry.space_group_name_H-M   'P 1'
#
loop_
_entity.id
_entity.type
_entity.pdbx_description
1 polymer ?
#
loop_
_entity_poly.entity_id
_entity_poly.type
_entity_poly.pdbx_seq_one_letter_code
_entity_poly.pdbx_strand_id
1 'polypeptide(L)'
;MTTTRPNFVWPVIIIGVGIIMLMINADVIPEAYGDLLIRSWPVLMMMFGLNVLLAGRLRYANWAVLGLSIILVVMIARLAYARQSEEYRDDYREFWQDYLPIEVDTLVVEIDVNETRTTISNAPDARQVQAEFVGSTESNVDIDMEIQDNTATLRISESRTGILPRLAEVGRGTLTVFLPWAVEIDELNYTGDDGPATFDFTAMAIRWVDVDIGRGNVRLCLPADTTQTVVIGNIIRLGNGDLRMHVPDDTALKLNLGNTDNQPRYEPPARENDYVFEVGGDLETRVVVNNQFDVLLDIDVDGTFTLDHTATCQ
;
A
#
# COMPACT_ATOMS: atom_id res chain seq x y z
N MET A 1 -51.89 -37.06 -22.22
CA MET A 1 -51.80 -35.93 -21.28
C MET A 1 -50.38 -35.92 -20.72
N THR A 2 -49.50 -35.06 -21.24
CA THR A 2 -48.16 -34.86 -20.69
C THR A 2 -48.26 -33.90 -19.52
N THR A 3 -48.20 -34.42 -18.30
CA THR A 3 -48.12 -33.62 -17.07
C THR A 3 -46.83 -32.80 -17.08
N THR A 4 -46.96 -31.50 -17.30
CA THR A 4 -45.88 -30.52 -17.12
C THR A 4 -45.42 -30.56 -15.67
N ARG A 5 -44.18 -30.98 -15.42
CA ARG A 5 -43.62 -30.97 -14.06
C ARG A 5 -43.41 -29.50 -13.62
N PRO A 6 -43.89 -29.10 -12.44
CA PRO A 6 -43.66 -27.76 -11.93
C PRO A 6 -42.17 -27.53 -11.66
N ASN A 7 -41.66 -26.38 -12.12
CA ASN A 7 -40.24 -26.04 -12.01
C ASN A 7 -39.95 -25.53 -10.58
N PHE A 8 -39.57 -26.44 -9.68
CA PHE A 8 -39.40 -26.18 -8.24
C PHE A 8 -38.28 -25.17 -7.90
N VAL A 9 -37.38 -24.88 -8.85
CA VAL A 9 -36.23 -23.98 -8.64
C VAL A 9 -36.67 -22.54 -8.36
N TRP A 10 -37.71 -22.05 -9.03
CA TRP A 10 -38.15 -20.65 -8.90
C TRP A 10 -38.64 -20.27 -7.50
N PRO A 11 -39.55 -21.04 -6.87
CA PRO A 11 -39.95 -20.79 -5.49
C PRO A 11 -38.76 -20.75 -4.52
N VAL A 12 -37.79 -21.66 -4.68
CA VAL A 12 -36.60 -21.71 -3.81
C VAL A 12 -35.75 -20.46 -3.95
N ILE A 13 -35.52 -19.98 -5.18
CA ILE A 13 -34.76 -18.75 -5.41
C ILE A 13 -35.47 -17.53 -4.81
N ILE A 14 -36.79 -17.39 -5.01
CA ILE A 14 -37.56 -16.26 -4.47
C ILE A 14 -37.54 -16.27 -2.94
N ILE A 15 -37.68 -17.45 -2.33
CA ILE A 15 -37.56 -17.62 -0.87
C ILE A 15 -36.15 -17.24 -0.41
N GLY A 16 -35.12 -17.71 -1.11
CA GLY A 16 -33.73 -17.37 -0.79
C GLY A 16 -33.45 -15.87 -0.84
N VAL A 17 -33.88 -15.18 -1.90
CA VAL A 17 -33.76 -13.72 -2.02
C VAL A 17 -34.55 -13.01 -0.93
N GLY A 18 -35.76 -13.46 -0.62
CA GLY A 18 -36.58 -12.91 0.45
C GLY A 18 -35.93 -13.04 1.83
N ILE A 19 -35.33 -14.20 2.14
CA ILE A 19 -34.58 -14.43 3.38
C ILE A 19 -33.38 -13.49 3.46
N ILE A 20 -32.60 -13.37 2.37
CA ILE A 20 -31.45 -12.46 2.34
C ILE A 20 -31.90 -11.00 2.56
N MET A 21 -32.97 -10.56 1.91
CA MET A 21 -33.51 -9.21 2.13
C MET A 21 -34.00 -8.99 3.57
N LEU A 22 -34.60 -10.00 4.20
CA LEU A 22 -34.99 -9.91 5.61
C LEU A 22 -33.76 -9.83 6.52
N MET A 23 -32.69 -10.57 6.21
CA MET A 23 -31.45 -10.53 6.97
C MET A 23 -30.71 -9.19 6.82
N ILE A 24 -30.72 -8.58 5.63
CA ILE A 24 -30.18 -7.22 5.40
C ILE A 24 -30.99 -6.20 6.21
N ASN A 25 -32.33 -6.25 6.16
CA ASN A 25 -33.18 -5.31 6.93
C ASN A 25 -33.05 -5.51 8.46
N ALA A 26 -32.71 -6.71 8.90
CA ALA A 26 -32.48 -7.02 10.31
C ALA A 26 -31.05 -6.68 10.77
N ASP A 27 -30.22 -6.10 9.90
CA ASP A 27 -28.81 -5.77 10.16
C ASP A 27 -27.97 -7.00 10.57
N VAL A 28 -28.40 -8.19 10.14
CA VAL A 28 -27.71 -9.47 10.40
C VAL A 28 -26.59 -9.69 9.38
N ILE A 29 -26.72 -9.10 8.19
CA ILE A 29 -25.76 -9.22 7.09
C ILE A 29 -25.23 -7.82 6.76
N PRO A 30 -23.90 -7.64 6.57
CA PRO A 30 -23.31 -6.37 6.15
C PRO A 30 -23.98 -5.76 4.91
N GLU A 31 -24.08 -4.44 4.88
CA GLU A 31 -24.80 -3.74 3.82
C GLU A 31 -24.14 -3.88 2.43
N ALA A 32 -22.84 -4.22 2.41
CA ALA A 32 -22.09 -4.56 1.20
C ALA A 32 -22.72 -5.68 0.38
N TYR A 33 -23.37 -6.65 1.03
CA TYR A 33 -24.08 -7.72 0.32
C TYR A 33 -25.30 -7.18 -0.42
N GLY A 34 -25.98 -6.17 0.12
CA GLY A 34 -27.11 -5.49 -0.54
C GLY A 34 -26.69 -4.75 -1.81
N ASP A 35 -25.60 -3.99 -1.75
CA ASP A 35 -25.04 -3.29 -2.92
C ASP A 35 -24.67 -4.30 -4.03
N LEU A 36 -24.01 -5.40 -3.67
CA LEU A 36 -23.66 -6.46 -4.61
C LEU A 36 -24.89 -7.13 -5.23
N LEU A 37 -25.97 -7.32 -4.47
CA LEU A 37 -27.23 -7.91 -4.95
C LEU A 37 -27.94 -6.98 -5.93
N ILE A 38 -27.99 -5.68 -5.65
CA ILE A 38 -28.56 -4.67 -6.54
C ILE A 38 -27.74 -4.57 -7.84
N ARG A 39 -26.40 -4.52 -7.74
CA ARG A 39 -25.51 -4.45 -8.92
C ARG A 39 -25.52 -5.74 -9.76
N SER A 40 -25.78 -6.89 -9.15
CA SER A 40 -25.88 -8.18 -9.86
C SER A 40 -27.26 -8.42 -10.50
N TRP A 41 -28.25 -7.55 -10.27
CA TRP A 41 -29.59 -7.69 -10.83
C TRP A 41 -29.66 -7.86 -12.36
N PRO A 42 -28.90 -7.10 -13.18
CA PRO A 42 -28.91 -7.29 -14.64
C PRO A 42 -28.44 -8.69 -15.04
N VAL A 43 -27.44 -9.24 -14.34
CA VAL A 43 -26.95 -10.60 -14.56
C VAL A 43 -28.04 -11.59 -14.20
N LEU A 44 -28.67 -11.44 -13.03
CA LEU A 44 -29.78 -12.30 -12.62
C LEU A 44 -30.93 -12.29 -13.64
N MET A 45 -31.25 -11.13 -14.22
CA MET A 45 -32.25 -10.99 -15.29
C MET A 45 -31.83 -11.67 -16.60
N MET A 46 -30.57 -11.55 -17.02
CA MET A 46 -30.06 -12.29 -18.18
C MET A 46 -30.14 -13.80 -17.95
N MET A 47 -29.86 -14.25 -16.73
CA MET A 47 -29.91 -15.67 -16.38
C MET A 47 -31.33 -16.20 -16.25
N PHE A 48 -32.26 -15.38 -15.76
CA PHE A 48 -33.70 -15.65 -15.84
C PHE A 48 -34.09 -15.93 -17.30
N GLY A 49 -33.72 -15.03 -18.22
CA GLY A 49 -34.00 -15.18 -19.64
C GLY A 49 -33.39 -16.44 -20.25
N LEU A 50 -32.11 -16.72 -19.93
CA LEU A 50 -31.41 -17.90 -20.44
C LEU A 50 -32.03 -19.21 -19.93
N ASN A 51 -32.43 -19.25 -18.65
CA ASN A 51 -33.07 -20.41 -18.04
C ASN A 51 -34.43 -20.69 -18.70
N VAL A 52 -35.25 -19.66 -18.95
CA VAL A 52 -36.53 -19.80 -19.66
C VAL A 52 -36.33 -20.36 -21.07
N LEU A 53 -35.28 -19.91 -21.78
CA LEU A 53 -34.96 -20.40 -23.13
C LEU A 53 -34.47 -21.86 -23.14
N LEU A 54 -33.76 -22.30 -22.10
CA LEU A 54 -33.09 -23.62 -22.06
C LEU A 54 -33.87 -24.70 -21.31
N ALA A 55 -34.86 -24.34 -20.49
CA ALA A 55 -35.60 -25.24 -19.58
C ALA A 55 -36.26 -26.45 -20.29
N GLY A 56 -36.49 -26.39 -21.60
CA GLY A 56 -37.09 -27.49 -22.37
C GLY A 56 -36.11 -28.45 -23.05
N ARG A 57 -34.81 -28.15 -23.13
CA ARG A 57 -33.88 -28.87 -24.03
C ARG A 57 -32.92 -29.83 -23.35
N LEU A 58 -32.49 -29.56 -22.12
CA LEU A 58 -31.48 -30.36 -21.42
C LEU A 58 -31.99 -30.77 -20.03
N ARG A 59 -31.91 -32.07 -19.71
CA ARG A 59 -32.39 -32.63 -18.43
C ARG A 59 -31.70 -32.04 -17.19
N TYR A 60 -30.47 -31.56 -17.35
CA TYR A 60 -29.68 -30.91 -16.29
C TYR A 60 -29.39 -29.43 -16.56
N ALA A 61 -30.07 -28.80 -17.53
CA ALA A 61 -29.84 -27.38 -17.87
C ALA A 61 -29.93 -26.48 -16.64
N ASN A 62 -30.95 -26.67 -15.80
CA ASN A 62 -31.21 -25.79 -14.68
C ASN A 62 -30.03 -25.76 -13.68
N TRP A 63 -29.42 -26.91 -13.39
CA TRP A 63 -28.26 -27.00 -12.50
C TRP A 63 -26.99 -26.43 -13.13
N ALA A 64 -26.78 -26.69 -14.42
CA ALA A 64 -25.64 -26.14 -15.14
C ALA A 64 -25.72 -24.60 -15.24
N VAL A 65 -26.90 -24.06 -15.50
CA VAL A 65 -27.17 -22.62 -15.55
C VAL A 65 -26.98 -21.98 -14.17
N LEU A 66 -27.43 -22.64 -13.10
CA LEU A 66 -27.25 -22.15 -11.73
C LEU A 66 -25.76 -22.18 -11.31
N GLY A 67 -25.03 -23.26 -11.57
CA GLY A 67 -23.60 -23.33 -11.29
C GLY A 67 -22.81 -22.26 -12.05
N LEU A 68 -23.08 -22.11 -13.35
CA LEU A 68 -22.48 -21.07 -14.19
C LEU A 68 -22.83 -19.66 -13.67
N SER A 69 -24.04 -19.47 -13.12
CA SER A 69 -24.47 -18.18 -12.56
C SER A 69 -23.63 -17.73 -11.40
N ILE A 70 -23.42 -18.63 -10.44
CA ILE A 70 -22.69 -18.33 -9.23
C ILE A 70 -21.24 -18.01 -9.60
N ILE A 71 -20.64 -18.81 -10.49
CA ILE A 71 -19.28 -18.57 -10.97
C ILE A 71 -19.18 -17.19 -11.65
N LEU A 72 -20.12 -16.85 -12.54
CA LEU A 72 -20.11 -15.58 -13.24
C LEU A 72 -20.29 -14.39 -12.29
N VAL A 73 -21.21 -14.48 -11.32
CA VAL A 73 -21.43 -13.41 -10.32
C VAL A 73 -20.20 -13.22 -9.45
N VAL A 74 -19.58 -14.31 -8.96
CA VAL A 74 -18.34 -14.24 -8.17
C VAL A 74 -17.20 -13.63 -8.98
N MET A 75 -17.07 -14.00 -10.26
CA MET A 75 -16.05 -13.45 -11.15
C MET A 75 -16.23 -11.95 -11.40
N ILE A 76 -17.46 -11.51 -11.68
CA ILE A 76 -17.79 -10.09 -11.90
C ILE A 76 -17.60 -9.29 -10.62
N ALA A 77 -18.06 -9.80 -9.48
CA ALA A 77 -17.87 -9.16 -8.18
C ALA A 77 -16.39 -8.97 -7.88
N ARG A 78 -15.57 -10.03 -8.02
CA ARG A 78 -14.12 -9.96 -7.81
C ARG A 78 -13.46 -8.94 -8.72
N LEU A 79 -13.83 -8.90 -10.00
CA LEU A 79 -13.29 -7.94 -10.97
C LEU A 79 -13.71 -6.49 -10.64
N ALA A 80 -14.94 -6.29 -10.17
CA ALA A 80 -15.44 -4.98 -9.79
C ALA A 80 -14.72 -4.44 -8.55
N TYR A 81 -14.56 -5.26 -7.49
CA TYR A 81 -13.81 -4.87 -6.30
C TYR A 81 -12.33 -4.58 -6.63
N ALA A 82 -11.68 -5.44 -7.43
CA ALA A 82 -10.29 -5.23 -7.81
C ALA A 82 -10.04 -3.93 -8.59
N ARG A 83 -11.00 -3.51 -9.43
CA ARG A 83 -10.89 -2.23 -10.14
C ARG A 83 -11.15 -1.03 -9.23
N GLN A 84 -12.13 -1.15 -8.34
CA GLN A 84 -12.52 -0.06 -7.47
C GLN A 84 -11.45 0.22 -6.40
N SER A 85 -10.75 -0.82 -5.92
CA SER A 85 -9.61 -0.69 -5.02
C SER A 85 -8.37 -0.07 -5.67
N GLU A 86 -8.36 0.18 -6.98
CA GLU A 86 -7.28 0.93 -7.65
C GLU A 86 -7.60 2.43 -7.77
N GLU A 87 -8.85 2.84 -7.55
CA GLU A 87 -9.27 4.23 -7.65
C GLU A 87 -8.92 5.01 -6.39
N TYR A 88 -8.19 6.12 -6.55
CA TYR A 88 -7.92 7.07 -5.46
C TYR A 88 -9.19 7.82 -5.09
N ARG A 89 -9.45 7.96 -3.80
CA ARG A 89 -10.65 8.63 -3.28
C ARG A 89 -10.28 9.78 -2.38
N ASP A 90 -11.24 10.70 -2.21
CA ASP A 90 -11.08 11.87 -1.35
C ASP A 90 -12.29 12.14 -0.45
N ASP A 91 -13.11 11.10 -0.24
CA ASP A 91 -14.34 11.14 0.56
C ASP A 91 -14.06 11.24 2.06
N TYR A 92 -12.96 10.63 2.52
CA TYR A 92 -12.48 10.73 3.89
C TYR A 92 -11.17 11.51 3.93
N ARG A 93 -11.07 12.44 4.89
CA ARG A 93 -9.89 13.27 5.08
C ARG A 93 -9.62 13.41 6.57
N GLU A 94 -8.41 13.06 6.98
CA GLU A 94 -7.89 13.27 8.33
C GLU A 94 -6.67 14.18 8.22
N PHE A 95 -6.68 15.27 8.98
CA PHE A 95 -5.59 16.24 9.01
C PHE A 95 -5.11 16.42 10.44
N TRP A 96 -3.84 16.15 10.65
CA TRP A 96 -3.18 16.30 11.93
C TRP A 96 -1.91 17.15 11.78
N GLN A 97 -1.70 18.07 12.71
CA GLN A 97 -0.54 18.95 12.72
C GLN A 97 -0.20 19.31 14.15
N ASP A 98 1.09 19.23 14.50
CA ASP A 98 1.62 19.71 15.76
C ASP A 98 3.06 20.25 15.61
N TYR A 99 3.57 20.85 16.68
CA TYR A 99 4.94 21.35 16.80
C TYR A 99 5.66 20.64 17.94
N LEU A 100 6.86 20.12 17.66
CA LEU A 100 7.69 19.51 18.70
C LEU A 100 8.16 20.59 19.71
N PRO A 101 8.09 20.35 21.04
CA PRO A 101 8.68 21.20 22.08
C PRO A 101 10.19 21.31 21.95
N ILE A 102 10.84 22.39 22.41
CA ILE A 102 12.29 22.63 22.19
C ILE A 102 13.20 21.60 22.88
N GLU A 103 12.65 20.90 23.85
CA GLU A 103 13.25 19.83 24.62
C GLU A 103 13.11 18.46 23.94
N VAL A 104 12.86 18.39 22.62
CA VAL A 104 12.78 17.16 21.84
C VAL A 104 13.84 17.19 20.73
N ASP A 105 14.85 16.33 20.84
CA ASP A 105 15.96 16.25 19.91
C ASP A 105 15.85 15.01 18.99
N THR A 106 15.03 14.03 19.38
CA THR A 106 14.85 12.77 18.64
C THR A 106 13.39 12.51 18.30
N LEU A 107 13.16 11.98 17.10
CA LEU A 107 11.86 11.57 16.59
C LEU A 107 11.90 10.09 16.17
N VAL A 108 10.95 9.31 16.66
CA VAL A 108 10.67 7.95 16.20
C VAL A 108 9.36 7.98 15.44
N VAL A 109 9.33 7.40 14.24
CA VAL A 109 8.17 7.41 13.36
C VAL A 109 7.76 5.98 13.03
N GLU A 110 6.53 5.63 13.38
CA GLU A 110 5.93 4.32 13.10
C GLU A 110 4.71 4.54 12.20
N ILE A 111 4.73 3.96 11.00
CA ILE A 111 3.66 4.08 10.02
C ILE A 111 3.23 2.68 9.58
N ASP A 112 1.97 2.34 9.84
CA ASP A 112 1.32 1.10 9.41
C ASP A 112 0.12 1.47 8.53
N VAL A 113 0.22 1.19 7.23
CA VAL A 113 -0.82 1.54 6.25
C VAL A 113 -1.19 0.34 5.38
N ASN A 114 -2.41 0.33 4.85
CA ASN A 114 -2.90 -0.76 4.03
C ASN A 114 -2.66 -0.47 2.54
N GLU A 115 -3.71 -0.03 1.84
CA GLU A 115 -3.70 0.23 0.40
C GLU A 115 -3.53 1.73 0.12
N THR A 116 -2.37 2.27 0.51
CA THR A 116 -2.14 3.71 0.57
C THR A 116 -0.87 4.13 -0.14
N ARG A 117 -0.96 5.18 -0.97
CA ARG A 117 0.21 5.87 -1.50
C ARG A 117 0.77 6.78 -0.41
N THR A 118 2.03 6.57 -0.03
CA THR A 118 2.66 7.38 1.01
C THR A 118 3.70 8.32 0.43
N THR A 119 3.73 9.56 0.91
CA THR A 119 4.79 10.53 0.63
C THR A 119 5.25 11.12 1.94
N ILE A 120 6.52 10.89 2.29
CA ILE A 120 7.20 11.51 3.42
C ILE A 120 8.15 12.57 2.88
N SER A 121 8.01 13.80 3.36
CA SER A 121 8.79 14.94 2.89
C SER A 121 9.09 15.92 4.02
N ASN A 122 9.92 16.92 3.71
CA ASN A 122 10.34 17.94 4.67
C ASN A 122 9.20 18.89 5.03
N ALA A 123 9.00 19.14 6.32
CA ALA A 123 8.05 20.12 6.80
C ALA A 123 8.47 21.56 6.44
N PRO A 124 7.50 22.46 6.17
CA PRO A 124 7.78 23.88 5.93
C PRO A 124 8.52 24.54 7.10
N ASP A 125 8.12 24.19 8.33
CA ASP A 125 8.72 24.68 9.57
C ASP A 125 9.67 23.63 10.17
N ALA A 126 10.76 24.11 10.77
CA ALA A 126 11.88 23.29 11.25
C ALA A 126 11.52 22.18 12.25
N ARG A 127 10.47 22.38 13.04
CA ARG A 127 10.05 21.50 14.15
C ARG A 127 8.56 21.14 14.08
N GLN A 128 7.94 21.38 12.93
CA GLN A 128 6.57 21.02 12.67
C GLN A 128 6.51 19.57 12.22
N VAL A 129 5.49 18.87 12.69
CA VAL A 129 5.12 17.54 12.20
C VAL A 129 3.69 17.66 11.69
N GLN A 130 3.43 17.17 10.49
CA GLN A 130 2.09 17.19 9.91
C GLN A 130 1.84 15.89 9.17
N ALA A 131 0.62 15.39 9.24
CA ALA A 131 0.16 14.22 8.51
C ALA A 131 -1.23 14.51 7.96
N GLU A 132 -1.42 14.24 6.66
CA GLU A 132 -2.70 14.35 5.99
C GLU A 132 -3.00 13.03 5.29
N PHE A 133 -4.10 12.40 5.69
CA PHE A 133 -4.66 11.26 4.99
C PHE A 133 -5.88 11.70 4.18
N VAL A 134 -5.92 11.32 2.91
CA VAL A 134 -7.07 11.53 2.02
C VAL A 134 -7.37 10.20 1.35
N GLY A 135 -8.58 9.67 1.52
CA GLY A 135 -8.87 8.32 1.05
C GLY A 135 -10.33 7.93 1.13
N SER A 136 -10.53 6.62 1.28
CA SER A 136 -11.84 5.99 1.33
C SER A 136 -12.43 6.07 2.75
N THR A 137 -13.77 6.09 2.86
CA THR A 137 -14.46 6.07 4.17
C THR A 137 -14.36 4.73 4.89
N GLU A 138 -13.85 3.69 4.22
CA GLU A 138 -13.59 2.40 4.83
C GLU A 138 -12.28 2.41 5.66
N SER A 139 -11.36 3.30 5.31
CA SER A 139 -10.10 3.52 6.02
C SER A 139 -10.36 4.38 7.25
N ASN A 140 -9.95 3.88 8.41
CA ASN A 140 -9.92 4.64 9.66
C ASN A 140 -8.45 4.84 10.05
N VAL A 141 -8.01 6.10 10.09
CA VAL A 141 -6.61 6.45 10.37
C VAL A 141 -6.53 7.06 11.76
N ASP A 142 -5.69 6.47 12.60
CA ASP A 142 -5.36 6.97 13.92
C ASP A 142 -3.95 7.57 13.88
N ILE A 143 -3.84 8.83 14.30
CA ILE A 143 -2.58 9.58 14.33
C ILE A 143 -2.37 10.05 15.77
N ASP A 144 -1.32 9.53 16.40
CA ASP A 144 -0.97 9.84 17.78
C ASP A 144 0.49 10.27 17.89
N MET A 145 0.75 11.19 18.81
CA MET A 145 2.10 11.62 19.15
C MET A 145 2.28 11.58 20.66
N GLU A 146 3.20 10.72 21.10
CA GLU A 146 3.59 10.63 22.50
C GLU A 146 4.98 11.25 22.68
N ILE A 147 5.13 12.10 23.69
CA ILE A 147 6.42 12.72 24.02
C ILE A 147 6.87 12.18 25.38
N GLN A 148 8.03 11.53 25.39
CA GLN A 148 8.68 11.03 26.59
C GLN A 148 10.11 11.56 26.66
N ASP A 149 10.38 12.36 27.71
CA ASP A 149 11.65 13.03 27.92
C ASP A 149 12.06 13.93 26.74
N ASN A 150 13.01 13.49 25.92
CA ASN A 150 13.58 14.21 24.78
C ASN A 150 13.25 13.51 23.43
N THR A 151 12.40 12.49 23.47
CA THR A 151 12.00 11.70 22.31
C THR A 151 10.51 11.87 22.07
N ALA A 152 10.14 12.21 20.84
CA ALA A 152 8.76 12.11 20.37
C ALA A 152 8.58 10.83 19.56
N THR A 153 7.46 10.14 19.76
CA THR A 153 7.06 8.98 18.98
C THR A 153 5.77 9.32 18.23
N LEU A 154 5.86 9.42 16.91
CA LEU A 154 4.72 9.59 16.01
C LEU A 154 4.25 8.21 15.55
N ARG A 155 2.99 7.88 15.82
CA ARG A 155 2.32 6.67 15.33
C ARG A 155 1.21 7.03 14.37
N ILE A 156 1.25 6.46 13.17
CA ILE A 156 0.19 6.55 12.18
C ILE A 156 -0.24 5.12 11.86
N SER A 157 -1.49 4.78 12.14
CA SER A 157 -2.04 3.46 11.83
C SER A 157 -3.32 3.55 11.02
N GLU A 158 -3.40 2.82 9.91
CA GLU A 158 -4.61 2.67 9.10
C GLU A 158 -5.26 1.32 9.40
N SER A 159 -6.54 1.35 9.78
CA SER A 159 -7.36 0.16 9.98
C SER A 159 -8.58 0.18 9.06
N ARG A 160 -9.12 -1.00 8.74
CA ARG A 160 -10.40 -1.11 8.01
C ARG A 160 -11.54 -1.34 8.99
N THR A 161 -12.67 -0.69 8.74
CA THR A 161 -13.80 -0.72 9.66
C THR A 161 -14.61 -2.05 9.55
N GLY A 162 -14.56 -2.72 8.40
CA GLY A 162 -15.35 -3.92 8.10
C GLY A 162 -14.62 -5.05 7.38
N ILE A 163 -15.12 -6.29 7.58
CA ILE A 163 -14.63 -7.51 6.90
C ILE A 163 -15.05 -7.52 5.42
N LEU A 164 -16.18 -6.89 5.08
CA LEU A 164 -16.67 -6.77 3.72
C LEU A 164 -17.23 -5.34 3.50
N PRO A 165 -16.41 -4.41 3.00
CA PRO A 165 -16.83 -3.04 2.75
C PRO A 165 -17.80 -2.93 1.57
N ARG A 166 -18.61 -1.87 1.55
CA ARG A 166 -19.43 -1.58 0.36
C ARG A 166 -18.51 -1.19 -0.79
N LEU A 167 -18.82 -1.64 -2.00
CA LEU A 167 -17.98 -1.35 -3.17
C LEU A 167 -17.81 0.17 -3.40
N ALA A 168 -18.84 0.97 -3.09
CA ALA A 168 -18.76 2.44 -3.21
C ALA A 168 -17.89 3.12 -2.14
N GLU A 169 -17.44 2.40 -1.11
CA GLU A 169 -16.63 2.92 0.00
C GLU A 169 -15.20 2.40 -0.05
N VAL A 170 -14.89 1.47 -0.97
CA VAL A 170 -13.54 0.96 -1.22
C VAL A 170 -12.80 1.89 -2.18
N GLY A 171 -11.55 2.18 -1.86
CA GLY A 171 -10.60 2.85 -2.74
C GLY A 171 -9.25 3.03 -2.06
N ARG A 172 -8.27 3.52 -2.81
CA ARG A 172 -6.92 3.81 -2.30
C ARG A 172 -6.87 5.14 -1.55
N GLY A 173 -6.09 5.14 -0.48
CA GLY A 173 -5.70 6.34 0.24
C GLY A 173 -4.43 6.99 -0.33
N THR A 174 -4.24 8.25 0.03
CA THR A 174 -2.98 8.98 -0.05
C THR A 174 -2.64 9.52 1.34
N LEU A 175 -1.47 9.16 1.85
CA LEU A 175 -0.91 9.67 3.10
C LEU A 175 0.26 10.59 2.75
N THR A 176 0.18 11.84 3.18
CA THR A 176 1.27 12.81 3.07
C THR A 176 1.75 13.15 4.47
N VAL A 177 3.02 12.85 4.76
CA VAL A 177 3.66 13.15 6.04
C VAL A 177 4.76 14.18 5.81
N PHE A 178 4.74 15.24 6.61
CA PHE A 178 5.75 16.27 6.67
C PHE A 178 6.50 16.15 7.99
N LEU A 179 7.77 15.80 7.91
CA LEU A 179 8.64 15.60 9.07
C LEU A 179 9.57 16.80 9.29
N PRO A 180 9.91 17.10 10.55
CA PRO A 180 10.78 18.21 10.91
C PRO A 180 12.22 17.94 10.46
N TRP A 181 12.92 19.00 10.07
CA TRP A 181 14.31 18.92 9.64
C TRP A 181 15.32 19.40 10.69
N ALA A 182 14.87 20.00 11.80
CA ALA A 182 15.73 20.42 12.91
C ALA A 182 15.73 19.45 14.10
N VAL A 183 15.12 18.27 13.95
CA VAL A 183 15.10 17.19 14.95
C VAL A 183 15.62 15.93 14.25
N GLU A 184 16.46 15.14 14.91
CA GLU A 184 17.01 13.91 14.33
C GLU A 184 15.95 12.80 14.33
N ILE A 185 15.74 12.15 13.20
CA ILE A 185 14.90 10.96 13.11
C ILE A 185 15.76 9.77 13.53
N ASP A 186 15.55 9.27 14.74
CA ASP A 186 16.30 8.13 15.26
C ASP A 186 15.90 6.85 14.52
N GLU A 187 14.60 6.65 14.33
CA GLU A 187 14.05 5.46 13.68
C GLU A 187 12.78 5.79 12.89
N LEU A 188 12.72 5.29 11.66
CA LEU A 188 11.53 5.29 10.82
C LEU A 188 11.19 3.84 10.46
N ASN A 189 10.04 3.38 10.94
CA ASN A 189 9.45 2.09 10.61
C ASN A 189 8.22 2.32 9.74
N TYR A 190 8.27 1.82 8.51
CA TYR A 190 7.16 1.87 7.57
C TYR A 190 6.73 0.46 7.16
N THR A 191 5.46 0.14 7.37
CA THR A 191 4.82 -1.09 6.88
C THR A 191 3.64 -0.73 5.97
N GLY A 192 3.61 -1.33 4.78
CA GLY A 192 2.57 -1.09 3.77
C GLY A 192 2.16 -2.35 3.02
N ASP A 193 0.85 -2.63 2.90
CA ASP A 193 0.38 -3.79 2.14
C ASP A 193 0.49 -3.59 0.62
N ASP A 194 -0.08 -2.50 0.09
CA ASP A 194 -0.07 -2.18 -1.35
C ASP A 194 -0.10 -0.66 -1.61
N GLY A 195 0.94 -0.13 -2.23
CA GLY A 195 0.96 1.26 -2.66
C GLY A 195 2.37 1.77 -2.90
N PRO A 196 2.54 2.74 -3.82
CA PRO A 196 3.85 3.37 -3.99
C PRO A 196 4.17 4.25 -2.78
N ALA A 197 5.42 4.20 -2.32
CA ALA A 197 5.92 5.04 -1.23
C ALA A 197 7.07 5.92 -1.73
N THR A 198 7.06 7.20 -1.36
CA THR A 198 8.16 8.13 -1.62
C THR A 198 8.66 8.67 -0.29
N PHE A 199 9.96 8.52 -0.05
CA PHE A 199 10.64 8.97 1.16
C PHE A 199 11.70 9.98 0.76
N ASP A 200 11.50 11.25 1.12
CA ASP A 200 12.47 12.32 0.87
C ASP A 200 13.17 12.74 2.16
N PHE A 201 14.39 12.24 2.36
CA PHE A 201 15.24 12.58 3.51
C PHE A 201 16.33 13.59 3.16
N THR A 202 16.27 14.25 2.01
CA THR A 202 17.37 15.10 1.50
C THR A 202 17.82 16.19 2.47
N ALA A 203 16.89 16.72 3.29
CA ALA A 203 17.16 17.74 4.30
C ALA A 203 16.98 17.25 5.76
N MET A 204 16.81 15.94 5.99
CA MET A 204 16.60 15.36 7.31
C MET A 204 17.86 14.61 7.77
N ALA A 205 18.13 14.65 9.07
CA ALA A 205 19.08 13.75 9.70
C ALA A 205 18.32 12.48 10.13
N ILE A 206 18.55 11.37 9.44
CA ILE A 206 17.92 10.08 9.74
C ILE A 206 18.97 9.03 10.06
N ARG A 207 18.74 8.25 11.13
CA ARG A 207 19.68 7.24 11.59
C ARG A 207 19.24 5.84 11.22
N TRP A 208 17.97 5.49 11.43
CA TRP A 208 17.44 4.16 11.08
C TRP A 208 16.22 4.24 10.16
N VAL A 209 16.20 3.37 9.14
CA VAL A 209 15.09 3.22 8.19
C VAL A 209 14.79 1.74 7.99
N ASP A 210 13.58 1.32 8.34
CA ASP A 210 13.00 0.02 8.01
C ASP A 210 11.74 0.25 7.17
N VAL A 211 11.68 -0.43 6.03
CA VAL A 211 10.59 -0.28 5.06
C VAL A 211 10.18 -1.67 4.60
N ASP A 212 8.97 -2.08 4.94
CA ASP A 212 8.37 -3.34 4.50
C ASP A 212 7.13 -3.03 3.65
N ILE A 213 7.20 -3.33 2.35
CA ILE A 213 6.08 -3.15 1.42
C ILE A 213 5.75 -4.44 0.71
N GLY A 214 4.51 -4.91 0.86
CA GLY A 214 4.01 -6.10 0.17
C GLY A 214 3.99 -5.93 -1.35
N ARG A 215 3.39 -4.85 -1.85
CA ARG A 215 3.39 -4.47 -3.28
C ARG A 215 3.49 -2.97 -3.47
N GLY A 216 4.35 -2.52 -4.38
CA GLY A 216 4.43 -1.11 -4.74
C GLY A 216 5.86 -0.68 -5.02
N ASN A 217 5.99 0.44 -5.74
CA ASN A 217 7.30 1.00 -6.03
C ASN A 217 7.72 1.92 -4.89
N VAL A 218 8.98 1.81 -4.45
CA VAL A 218 9.57 2.70 -3.46
C VAL A 218 10.52 3.65 -4.14
N ARG A 219 10.42 4.93 -3.78
CA ARG A 219 11.43 5.94 -4.06
C ARG A 219 12.02 6.42 -2.75
N LEU A 220 13.34 6.34 -2.62
CA LEU A 220 14.07 6.73 -1.43
C LEU A 220 15.12 7.79 -1.79
N CYS A 221 15.01 8.99 -1.25
CA CYS A 221 16.00 10.06 -1.40
C CYS A 221 16.85 10.14 -0.14
N LEU A 222 18.14 9.86 -0.26
CA LEU A 222 19.05 9.87 0.88
C LEU A 222 19.44 11.31 1.28
N PRO A 223 19.81 11.54 2.55
CA PRO A 223 20.29 12.84 3.03
C PRO A 223 21.52 13.33 2.26
N ALA A 224 21.51 14.61 1.87
CA ALA A 224 22.66 15.22 1.17
C ALA A 224 23.83 15.53 2.11
N ASP A 225 23.55 15.79 3.38
CA ASP A 225 24.57 16.02 4.41
C ASP A 225 24.70 14.78 5.30
N THR A 226 25.68 13.94 5.00
CA THR A 226 26.01 12.73 5.76
C THR A 226 27.06 12.98 6.85
N THR A 227 27.50 14.23 7.04
CA THR A 227 28.63 14.52 7.95
C THR A 227 28.33 14.26 9.43
N GLN A 228 27.05 14.07 9.79
CA GLN A 228 26.61 13.92 11.18
C GLN A 228 25.93 12.57 11.47
N THR A 229 25.42 11.86 10.46
CA THR A 229 24.58 10.68 10.69
C THR A 229 24.85 9.60 9.65
N VAL A 230 25.15 8.39 10.13
CA VAL A 230 25.19 7.19 9.29
C VAL A 230 23.76 6.66 9.19
N VAL A 231 23.25 6.53 7.97
CA VAL A 231 21.95 5.89 7.73
C VAL A 231 22.16 4.38 7.79
N ILE A 232 21.59 3.74 8.81
CA ILE A 232 21.64 2.30 9.03
C ILE A 232 20.23 1.75 8.86
N GLY A 233 19.98 1.04 7.79
CA GLY A 233 18.72 0.32 7.57
C GLY A 233 18.92 -1.15 7.87
N ASN A 234 18.07 -1.69 8.74
CA ASN A 234 18.10 -3.12 9.01
C ASN A 234 17.67 -3.87 7.76
N ILE A 235 16.44 -3.68 7.28
CA ILE A 235 15.97 -4.32 6.04
C ILE A 235 15.00 -3.39 5.28
N ILE A 236 15.23 -3.20 3.98
CA ILE A 236 14.25 -2.64 3.04
C ILE A 236 13.67 -3.81 2.25
N ARG A 237 12.44 -4.23 2.57
CA ARG A 237 11.71 -5.35 1.96
C ARG A 237 10.66 -4.84 0.98
N LEU A 238 10.75 -5.28 -0.28
CA LEU A 238 9.74 -5.05 -1.31
C LEU A 238 9.34 -6.38 -1.94
N GLY A 239 8.17 -6.88 -1.55
CA GLY A 239 7.65 -8.15 -2.05
C GLY A 239 7.25 -8.13 -3.52
N ASN A 240 6.79 -7.00 -4.05
CA ASN A 240 6.52 -6.86 -5.49
C ASN A 240 6.52 -5.39 -5.90
N GLY A 241 7.65 -4.93 -6.46
CA GLY A 241 7.78 -3.60 -7.01
C GLY A 241 9.24 -3.21 -7.21
N ASP A 242 9.45 -2.03 -7.79
CA ASP A 242 10.77 -1.48 -8.05
C ASP A 242 11.21 -0.56 -6.90
N LEU A 243 12.50 -0.62 -6.54
CA LEU A 243 13.15 0.32 -5.62
C LEU A 243 14.04 1.28 -6.43
N ARG A 244 13.75 2.58 -6.34
CA ARG A 244 14.61 3.64 -6.88
C ARG A 244 15.20 4.45 -5.72
N MET A 245 16.50 4.35 -5.55
CA MET A 245 17.23 5.07 -4.51
C MET A 245 18.02 6.21 -5.13
N HIS A 246 17.73 7.44 -4.71
CA HIS A 246 18.50 8.61 -5.08
C HIS A 246 19.66 8.81 -4.09
N VAL A 247 20.88 8.81 -4.62
CA VAL A 247 22.12 8.89 -3.85
C VAL A 247 22.86 10.19 -4.21
N PRO A 248 23.13 11.07 -3.24
CA PRO A 248 23.96 12.25 -3.46
C PRO A 248 25.39 11.89 -3.90
N ASP A 249 26.04 12.80 -4.63
CA ASP A 249 27.34 12.55 -5.27
C ASP A 249 28.49 12.25 -4.28
N ASP A 250 28.40 12.79 -3.07
CA ASP A 250 29.43 12.70 -2.02
C ASP A 250 29.14 11.60 -0.98
N THR A 251 28.11 10.78 -1.18
CA THR A 251 27.67 9.76 -0.22
C THR A 251 28.36 8.41 -0.47
N ALA A 252 29.10 7.91 0.52
CA ALA A 252 29.68 6.57 0.48
C ALA A 252 28.65 5.52 0.94
N LEU A 253 28.25 4.62 0.03
CA LEU A 253 27.28 3.55 0.33
C LEU A 253 27.89 2.15 0.32
N LYS A 254 27.34 1.31 1.19
CA LYS A 254 27.47 -0.14 1.18
C LYS A 254 26.08 -0.76 1.35
N LEU A 255 25.63 -1.50 0.35
CA LEU A 255 24.33 -2.15 0.31
C LEU A 255 24.51 -3.66 0.18
N ASN A 256 23.68 -4.41 0.89
CA ASN A 256 23.61 -5.86 0.75
C ASN A 256 22.31 -6.23 0.04
N LEU A 257 22.40 -6.66 -1.22
CA LEU A 257 21.23 -7.05 -2.01
C LEU A 257 20.94 -8.54 -1.80
N GLY A 258 19.84 -8.84 -1.09
CA GLY A 258 19.43 -10.21 -0.78
C GLY A 258 19.10 -11.06 -2.01
N ASN A 259 18.63 -10.43 -3.08
CA ASN A 259 18.34 -11.08 -4.36
C ASN A 259 19.49 -10.84 -5.36
N THR A 260 20.44 -11.78 -5.40
CA THR A 260 21.64 -11.68 -6.24
C THR A 260 21.38 -11.74 -7.75
N ASP A 261 20.18 -12.17 -8.17
CA ASP A 261 19.80 -12.23 -9.58
C ASP A 261 19.44 -10.84 -10.14
N ASN A 262 19.11 -9.89 -9.27
CA ASN A 262 18.76 -8.52 -9.62
C ASN A 262 20.00 -7.62 -9.60
N GLN A 263 20.63 -7.46 -10.77
CA GLN A 263 21.71 -6.50 -10.92
C GLN A 263 21.18 -5.06 -10.76
N PRO A 264 21.88 -4.19 -9.99
CA PRO A 264 21.52 -2.79 -9.87
C PRO A 264 21.56 -2.09 -11.23
N ARG A 265 20.58 -1.24 -11.50
CA ARG A 265 20.62 -0.28 -12.61
C ARG A 265 21.15 1.05 -12.11
N TYR A 266 21.87 1.77 -12.97
CA TYR A 266 22.48 3.05 -12.64
C TYR A 266 21.94 4.14 -13.55
N GLU A 267 21.55 5.27 -12.96
CA GLU A 267 21.10 6.46 -13.66
C GLU A 267 21.92 7.69 -13.20
N PRO A 268 22.73 8.31 -14.07
CA PRO A 268 23.07 7.88 -15.43
C PRO A 268 23.96 6.62 -15.45
N PRO A 269 23.95 5.81 -16.53
CA PRO A 269 24.73 4.58 -16.62
C PRO A 269 26.25 4.74 -16.39
N ALA A 270 26.79 5.95 -16.62
CA ALA A 270 28.21 6.23 -16.41
C ALA A 270 28.67 6.05 -14.95
N ARG A 271 27.73 6.15 -13.99
CA ARG A 271 27.96 5.98 -12.54
C ARG A 271 28.26 4.54 -12.13
N GLU A 272 28.03 3.55 -12.99
CA GLU A 272 28.35 2.14 -12.71
C GLU A 272 29.83 1.96 -12.31
N ASN A 273 30.73 2.78 -12.85
CA ASN A 273 32.17 2.71 -12.53
C ASN A 273 32.51 3.20 -11.13
N ASP A 274 31.60 3.86 -10.42
CA ASP A 274 31.81 4.35 -9.05
C ASP A 274 31.60 3.24 -8.02
N TYR A 275 31.06 2.09 -8.46
CA TYR A 275 30.67 0.98 -7.60
C TYR A 275 31.43 -0.32 -7.89
N VAL A 276 31.52 -1.15 -6.86
CA VAL A 276 31.93 -2.55 -6.94
C VAL A 276 30.73 -3.39 -6.55
N PHE A 277 30.26 -4.22 -7.48
CA PHE A 277 29.25 -5.23 -7.20
C PHE A 277 29.94 -6.59 -7.07
N GLU A 278 29.94 -7.15 -5.86
CA GLU A 278 30.60 -8.41 -5.55
C GLU A 278 29.70 -9.63 -5.79
N VAL A 279 30.34 -10.78 -5.96
CA VAL A 279 29.65 -12.07 -6.06
C VAL A 279 29.11 -12.43 -4.68
N GLY A 280 27.84 -12.10 -4.45
CA GLY A 280 27.18 -12.25 -3.14
C GLY A 280 26.05 -11.26 -2.91
N GLY A 281 25.92 -10.22 -3.75
CA GLY A 281 24.89 -9.20 -3.62
C GLY A 281 25.40 -7.92 -2.96
N ASP A 282 26.64 -7.89 -2.48
CA ASP A 282 27.24 -6.70 -1.90
C ASP A 282 27.57 -5.65 -2.98
N LEU A 283 27.06 -4.44 -2.79
CA LEU A 283 27.31 -3.27 -3.62
C LEU A 283 27.98 -2.18 -2.80
N GLU A 284 29.21 -1.83 -3.15
CA GLU A 284 30.01 -0.87 -2.39
C GLU A 284 30.55 0.26 -3.27
N THR A 285 30.66 1.46 -2.70
CA THR A 285 31.34 2.58 -3.36
C THR A 285 32.84 2.33 -3.43
N ARG A 286 33.47 2.54 -4.59
CA ARG A 286 34.92 2.31 -4.79
C ARG A 286 35.81 3.24 -3.98
N VAL A 287 35.39 4.49 -3.85
CA VAL A 287 36.17 5.54 -3.20
C VAL A 287 35.52 5.84 -1.86
N VAL A 288 35.99 5.16 -0.83
CA VAL A 288 35.56 5.42 0.55
C VAL A 288 36.57 6.35 1.20
N VAL A 289 36.17 7.59 1.48
CA VAL A 289 37.00 8.53 2.23
C VAL A 289 37.05 8.04 3.68
N ASN A 290 38.25 7.91 4.26
CA ASN A 290 38.46 7.46 5.65
C ASN A 290 37.96 6.05 6.01
N ASN A 291 37.62 5.20 5.03
CA ASN A 291 37.13 3.83 5.25
C ASN A 291 35.84 3.78 6.12
N GLN A 292 35.00 4.80 6.02
CA GLN A 292 33.67 4.85 6.63
C GLN A 292 32.61 4.99 5.55
N PHE A 293 31.56 4.17 5.63
CA PHE A 293 30.37 4.30 4.80
C PHE A 293 29.36 5.19 5.52
N ASP A 294 28.74 6.09 4.78
CA ASP A 294 27.68 6.96 5.25
C ASP A 294 26.33 6.23 5.30
N VAL A 295 26.16 5.21 4.44
CA VAL A 295 24.90 4.47 4.28
C VAL A 295 25.18 2.98 4.26
N LEU A 296 24.49 2.27 5.16
CA LEU A 296 24.52 0.82 5.33
C LEU A 296 23.08 0.29 5.28
N LEU A 297 22.71 -0.43 4.24
CA LEU A 297 21.34 -0.96 4.08
C LEU A 297 21.37 -2.42 3.62
N ASP A 298 20.55 -3.27 4.23
CA ASP A 298 20.19 -4.55 3.61
C ASP A 298 18.89 -4.37 2.82
N ILE A 299 18.89 -4.83 1.56
CA ILE A 299 17.82 -4.59 0.59
C ILE A 299 17.36 -5.92 0.03
N ASP A 300 16.07 -6.21 0.14
CA ASP A 300 15.42 -7.38 -0.44
C ASP A 300 14.29 -6.93 -1.35
N VAL A 301 14.53 -6.98 -2.66
CA VAL A 301 13.63 -6.43 -3.69
C VAL A 301 13.42 -7.48 -4.76
N ASP A 302 12.16 -7.87 -4.96
CA ASP A 302 11.77 -8.80 -6.03
C ASP A 302 11.81 -8.16 -7.43
N GLY A 303 11.55 -6.85 -7.52
CA GLY A 303 11.59 -6.10 -8.78
C GLY A 303 12.95 -5.48 -9.11
N THR A 304 12.94 -4.35 -9.82
CA THR A 304 14.16 -3.68 -10.27
C THR A 304 14.72 -2.80 -9.15
N PHE A 305 16.01 -2.92 -8.87
CA PHE A 305 16.73 -1.94 -8.05
C PHE A 305 17.49 -0.94 -8.94
N THR A 306 17.25 0.36 -8.72
CA THR A 306 17.87 1.46 -9.47
C THR A 306 18.53 2.46 -8.52
N LEU A 307 19.83 2.71 -8.74
CA LEU A 307 20.60 3.80 -8.14
C LEU A 307 20.57 5.03 -9.04
N ASP A 308 20.12 6.15 -8.50
CA ASP A 308 19.90 7.41 -9.22
C ASP A 308 20.76 8.54 -8.64
N HIS A 309 21.62 9.12 -9.46
CA HIS A 309 22.48 10.27 -9.12
C HIS A 309 22.08 11.54 -9.90
N THR A 310 20.85 11.63 -10.40
CA THR A 310 20.38 12.86 -11.05
C THR A 310 20.26 14.00 -10.04
N ALA A 311 20.35 15.26 -10.48
CA ALA A 311 20.46 16.41 -9.58
C ALA A 311 19.25 16.65 -8.65
N THR A 312 18.14 15.94 -8.86
CA THR A 312 16.91 16.13 -8.09
C THR A 312 16.23 14.80 -7.88
N CYS A 313 15.81 14.54 -6.64
CA CYS A 313 14.87 13.46 -6.37
C CYS A 313 13.46 13.87 -6.87
N GLN A 314 13.15 13.61 -8.14
CA GLN A 314 11.83 13.86 -8.75
C GLN A 314 11.26 12.61 -9.42
#